data_AF-A0A7C4ZCD3-F1
#
_entry.id   AF-A0A7C4ZCD3-F1
#
_cell.length_a   1.000
_cell.length_b   1.000
_cell.length_c   1.000
_cell.angle_alpha   90.00
_cell.angle_beta   90.00
_cell.angle_gamma   90.00
#
_symmetry.space_group_name_H-M   'P 1'
#
loop_
_entity.id
_entity.type
_entity.pdbx_description
1 polymer ?
#
loop_
_entity_poly.entity_id
_entity_poly.type
_entity_poly.pdbx_seq_one_letter_code
_entity_poly.pdbx_strand_id
1 'polypeptide(L)'
;MWDEDDIVIVSALEHYSYCPRQCGLILLEEVFDENVYTLRGKHSHEAVHTPSTINQHGVRIERALPIWSDRLGISGIADAVEFHSDGRVYPVEWKFSARRRHRHDNIQLCAQALCLEEMLGIPVPRGAVYSRQSGRRREVQFTPQLRHETEAVIQEIRNMLRTKQLPPPVNDERCPNCSLIDACQPEALEASIRKYRPDSVFSISPPFPPESSKPLKQTKEDDDCTESF
;
A
#
# COMPACT_ATOMS: atom_id res chain seq x y z
N MET A 1 -3.05 20.27 -3.98
CA MET A 1 -3.69 19.47 -2.90
C MET A 1 -4.14 18.19 -3.57
N TRP A 2 -3.73 17.03 -3.04
CA TRP A 2 -4.09 15.74 -3.62
C TRP A 2 -5.56 15.43 -3.31
N ASP A 3 -6.24 14.76 -4.23
CA ASP A 3 -7.53 14.15 -3.92
C ASP A 3 -7.31 13.01 -2.92
N GLU A 4 -8.29 12.73 -2.06
CA GLU A 4 -8.17 11.70 -1.02
C GLU A 4 -7.85 10.32 -1.61
N ASP A 5 -8.41 10.01 -2.79
CA ASP A 5 -8.18 8.78 -3.55
C ASP A 5 -6.76 8.69 -4.17
N ASP A 6 -6.02 9.79 -4.24
CA ASP A 6 -4.67 9.87 -4.81
C ASP A 6 -3.55 9.77 -3.75
N ILE A 7 -3.92 9.78 -2.46
CA ILE A 7 -2.98 9.66 -1.36
C ILE A 7 -2.48 8.22 -1.27
N VAL A 8 -1.17 8.04 -1.35
CA VAL A 8 -0.53 6.72 -1.20
C VAL A 8 -0.16 6.49 0.25
N ILE A 9 -0.67 5.40 0.84
CA ILE A 9 -0.31 5.06 2.22
C ILE A 9 1.14 4.59 2.32
N VAL A 10 1.87 5.01 3.36
CA VAL A 10 3.31 4.71 3.53
C VAL A 10 3.61 3.21 3.57
N SER A 11 2.75 2.41 4.20
CA SER A 11 2.90 0.95 4.27
C SER A 11 2.78 0.26 2.91
N ALA A 12 2.06 0.86 1.95
CA ALA A 12 1.91 0.30 0.61
C ALA A 12 3.24 0.20 -0.14
N LEU A 13 4.22 1.04 0.19
CA LEU A 13 5.53 1.01 -0.46
C LEU A 13 6.31 -0.28 -0.15
N GLU A 14 6.20 -0.81 1.07
CA GLU A 14 6.79 -2.12 1.41
C GLU A 14 6.12 -3.21 0.54
N HIS A 15 4.79 -3.22 0.50
CA HIS A 15 4.00 -4.21 -0.24
C HIS A 15 4.27 -4.15 -1.74
N TYR A 16 4.27 -2.96 -2.34
CA TYR A 16 4.53 -2.81 -3.77
C TYR A 16 5.95 -3.23 -4.13
N SER A 17 6.94 -2.79 -3.34
CA SER A 17 8.33 -3.17 -3.55
C SER A 17 8.53 -4.68 -3.42
N TYR A 18 7.81 -5.34 -2.51
CA TYR A 18 7.82 -6.79 -2.38
C TYR A 18 7.11 -7.48 -3.56
N CYS A 19 5.90 -7.05 -3.93
CA CYS A 19 5.15 -7.57 -5.07
C CYS A 19 4.04 -6.59 -5.46
N PRO A 20 4.06 -6.01 -6.68
CA PRO A 20 2.99 -5.11 -7.15
C PRO A 20 1.61 -5.72 -7.05
N ARG A 21 1.46 -7.01 -7.37
CA ARG A 21 0.19 -7.72 -7.22
C ARG A 21 -0.26 -7.84 -5.77
N GLN A 22 0.66 -8.07 -4.82
CA GLN A 22 0.29 -8.09 -3.40
C GLN A 22 -0.26 -6.73 -2.97
N CYS A 23 0.40 -5.63 -3.38
CA CYS A 23 -0.09 -4.29 -3.12
C CYS A 23 -1.47 -4.04 -3.73
N GLY A 24 -1.67 -4.44 -4.99
CA GLY A 24 -2.97 -4.33 -5.66
C GLY A 24 -4.08 -5.14 -4.98
N LEU A 25 -3.80 -6.37 -4.54
CA LEU A 25 -4.77 -7.17 -3.78
C LEU A 25 -5.17 -6.49 -2.47
N ILE A 26 -4.23 -5.85 -1.77
CA ILE A 26 -4.51 -5.14 -0.50
C ILE A 26 -5.33 -3.86 -0.74
N LEU A 27 -4.95 -3.05 -1.74
CA LEU A 27 -5.50 -1.69 -1.91
C LEU A 27 -6.66 -1.57 -2.88
N LEU A 28 -6.76 -2.45 -3.88
CA LEU A 28 -7.83 -2.41 -4.89
C LEU A 28 -8.94 -3.40 -4.55
N GLU A 29 -8.58 -4.57 -4.04
CA GLU A 29 -9.50 -5.68 -3.81
C GLU A 29 -9.79 -5.90 -2.31
N GLU A 30 -9.21 -5.06 -1.43
CA GLU A 30 -9.37 -5.12 0.03
C GLU A 30 -9.09 -6.52 0.62
N VAL A 31 -8.18 -7.27 -0.01
CA VAL A 31 -7.82 -8.61 0.43
C VAL A 31 -6.85 -8.50 1.59
N PHE A 32 -7.36 -8.76 2.79
CA PHE A 32 -6.57 -8.95 3.99
C PHE A 32 -6.63 -10.43 4.39
N ASP A 33 -5.48 -11.07 4.50
CA ASP A 33 -5.40 -12.36 5.19
C ASP A 33 -5.80 -12.12 6.65
N GLU A 34 -6.79 -12.88 7.14
CA GLU A 34 -7.28 -12.85 8.51
C GLU A 34 -6.13 -12.98 9.55
N ASN A 35 -4.96 -13.50 9.13
CA ASN A 35 -3.75 -13.57 9.93
C ASN A 35 -2.88 -12.30 9.99
N VAL A 36 -2.94 -11.37 9.03
CA VAL A 36 -2.03 -10.21 8.99
C VAL A 36 -2.38 -9.18 10.06
N TYR A 37 -3.67 -9.07 10.42
CA TYR A 37 -4.14 -8.14 11.45
C TYR A 37 -4.76 -8.79 12.68
N THR A 38 -5.27 -10.03 12.64
CA THR A 38 -6.20 -10.47 13.69
C THR A 38 -5.62 -11.36 14.79
N LEU A 39 -4.53 -12.14 14.57
CA LEU A 39 -4.08 -13.09 15.62
C LEU A 39 -2.57 -13.19 15.89
N ARG A 40 -1.69 -12.69 15.01
CA ARG A 40 -0.23 -12.63 15.29
C ARG A 40 0.31 -11.22 15.51
N GLY A 41 -0.37 -10.20 14.99
CA GLY A 41 -0.07 -8.79 15.25
C GLY A 41 -0.67 -8.25 16.55
N LYS A 42 -1.91 -8.67 16.92
CA LYS A 42 -2.64 -8.04 18.04
C LYS A 42 -1.90 -8.05 19.38
N HIS A 43 -1.27 -9.16 19.77
CA HIS A 43 -0.58 -9.23 21.07
C HIS A 43 0.73 -8.46 21.19
N SER A 44 1.14 -7.76 20.14
CA SER A 44 2.36 -6.98 20.17
C SER A 44 2.28 -5.63 19.46
N HIS A 45 1.18 -5.37 18.75
CA HIS A 45 0.80 -4.07 18.19
C HIS A 45 -0.02 -3.20 19.16
N GLU A 46 -0.73 -3.77 20.14
CA GLU A 46 -1.56 -3.00 21.09
C GLU A 46 -0.77 -1.96 21.89
N ALA A 47 0.49 -2.25 22.23
CA ALA A 47 1.36 -1.27 22.88
C ALA A 47 1.97 -0.25 21.91
N VAL A 48 2.13 -0.57 20.61
CA VAL A 48 2.85 0.24 19.61
C VAL A 48 1.94 1.23 18.89
N HIS A 49 0.66 0.90 18.72
CA HIS A 49 -0.33 1.75 18.03
C HIS A 49 -1.13 2.67 18.95
N THR A 50 -0.85 2.67 20.25
CA THR A 50 -1.40 3.68 21.15
C THR A 50 -0.46 4.90 21.09
N PRO A 51 -0.93 6.07 20.61
CA PRO A 51 -0.14 7.28 20.64
C PRO A 51 0.37 7.51 22.05
N SER A 52 1.69 7.57 22.18
CA SER A 52 2.34 7.73 23.47
C SER A 52 3.68 8.40 23.30
N THR A 53 3.98 9.29 24.23
CA THR A 53 5.27 9.98 24.35
C THR A 53 6.04 9.35 25.50
N ILE A 54 7.24 8.86 25.21
CA ILE A 54 8.14 8.28 26.21
C ILE A 54 9.43 9.09 26.23
N ASN A 55 9.87 9.53 27.40
CA ASN A 55 11.20 10.13 27.57
C ASN A 55 12.14 9.06 28.15
N GLN A 56 13.14 8.67 27.38
CA GLN A 56 14.10 7.64 27.78
C GLN A 56 15.53 8.12 27.50
N HIS A 57 16.38 8.16 28.54
CA HIS A 57 17.78 8.59 28.44
C HIS A 57 17.99 9.93 27.70
N GLY A 58 17.08 10.89 27.87
CA GLY A 58 17.14 12.19 27.20
C GLY A 58 16.67 12.21 25.73
N VAL A 59 16.08 11.12 25.25
CA VAL A 59 15.43 11.01 23.94
C VAL A 59 13.92 10.96 24.12
N ARG A 60 13.19 11.84 23.41
CA ARG A 60 11.73 11.79 23.36
C ARG A 60 11.31 10.86 22.22
N ILE A 61 10.54 9.83 22.52
CA ILE A 61 10.05 8.85 21.56
C ILE A 61 8.55 9.06 21.41
N GLU A 62 8.11 9.42 20.20
CA GLU A 62 6.70 9.46 19.83
C GLU A 62 6.35 8.15 19.14
N ARG A 63 5.35 7.42 19.65
CA ARG A 63 4.87 6.17 19.06
C ARG A 63 3.56 6.38 18.34
N ALA A 64 3.33 5.59 17.30
CA ALA A 64 2.15 5.72 16.43
C ALA A 64 1.99 7.15 15.90
N LEU A 65 3.08 7.79 15.49
CA LEU A 65 3.08 9.19 15.05
C LEU A 65 2.46 9.28 13.65
N PRO A 66 1.34 10.01 13.46
CA PRO A 66 0.84 10.30 12.12
C PRO A 66 1.84 11.15 11.35
N ILE A 67 2.09 10.77 10.10
CA ILE A 67 3.07 11.41 9.23
C ILE A 67 2.50 11.60 7.83
N TRP A 68 2.90 12.67 7.15
CA TRP A 68 2.45 12.97 5.78
C TRP A 68 3.47 13.80 5.00
N SER A 69 3.32 13.79 3.68
CA SER A 69 4.00 14.69 2.76
C SER A 69 2.99 15.15 1.71
N ASP A 70 2.65 16.43 1.72
CA ASP A 70 1.78 17.07 0.74
C ASP A 70 2.50 17.20 -0.60
N ARG A 71 3.83 17.35 -0.60
CA ARG A 71 4.62 17.35 -1.84
C ARG A 71 4.54 16.02 -2.57
N LEU A 72 4.63 14.91 -1.85
CA LEU A 72 4.67 13.57 -2.43
C LEU A 72 3.30 12.89 -2.49
N GLY A 73 2.29 13.42 -1.79
CA GLY A 73 0.96 12.83 -1.71
C GLY A 73 0.97 11.48 -1.01
N ILE A 74 1.65 11.41 0.14
CA ILE A 74 1.74 10.20 0.97
C ILE A 74 1.36 10.49 2.42
N SER A 75 0.76 9.51 3.09
CA SER A 75 0.42 9.60 4.52
C SER A 75 0.49 8.23 5.21
N GLY A 76 0.62 8.22 6.52
CA GLY A 76 0.64 6.98 7.28
C GLY A 76 0.96 7.19 8.76
N ILE A 77 1.35 6.10 9.42
CA ILE A 77 1.73 6.09 10.83
C ILE A 77 3.14 5.52 10.93
N ALA A 78 4.03 6.24 11.60
CA ALA A 78 5.34 5.74 11.99
C ALA A 78 5.24 5.01 13.35
N ASP A 79 5.82 3.82 13.45
CA ASP A 79 5.78 3.01 14.68
C ASP A 79 6.40 3.75 15.86
N ALA A 80 7.59 4.33 15.64
CA ALA A 80 8.28 5.17 16.61
C ALA A 80 9.16 6.21 15.91
N VAL A 81 9.21 7.42 16.46
CA VAL A 81 10.11 8.49 16.03
C VAL A 81 10.86 9.02 17.24
N GLU A 82 12.18 8.92 17.19
CA GLU A 82 13.08 9.42 18.23
C GLU A 82 13.46 10.87 17.93
N PHE A 83 13.23 11.77 18.90
CA PHE A 83 13.63 13.17 18.89
C PHE A 83 14.75 13.35 19.90
N HIS A 84 15.94 13.65 19.41
CA HIS A 84 17.14 13.83 20.23
C HIS A 84 17.31 15.29 20.64
N SER A 85 18.00 15.51 21.76
CA SER A 85 18.28 16.85 22.31
C SER A 85 19.12 17.75 21.40
N ASP A 86 19.85 17.17 20.45
CA ASP A 86 20.64 17.89 19.45
C ASP A 86 19.85 18.20 18.16
N GLY A 87 18.54 17.99 18.18
CA GLY A 87 17.64 18.27 17.07
C GLY A 87 17.54 17.16 16.02
N ARG A 88 18.27 16.05 16.19
CA ARG A 88 18.13 14.89 15.28
C ARG A 88 16.76 14.24 15.46
N VAL A 89 16.15 13.89 14.32
CA VAL A 89 14.95 13.07 14.24
C VAL A 89 15.29 11.74 13.58
N TYR A 90 14.84 10.65 14.16
CA TYR A 90 15.25 9.30 13.79
C TYR A 90 14.05 8.33 13.82
N PRO A 91 13.47 7.98 12.65
CA PRO A 91 12.38 7.02 12.58
C PRO A 91 12.87 5.59 12.85
N VAL A 92 12.04 4.81 13.56
CA VAL A 92 12.31 3.42 13.92
C VAL A 92 11.11 2.54 13.55
N GLU A 93 11.25 1.74 12.50
CA GLU A 93 10.24 0.78 12.03
C GLU A 93 10.37 -0.56 12.77
N TRP A 94 9.28 -1.09 13.32
CA TRP A 94 9.31 -2.33 14.11
C TRP A 94 8.85 -3.52 13.26
N LYS A 95 9.71 -4.53 13.13
CA LYS A 95 9.37 -5.78 12.42
C LYS A 95 9.46 -7.00 13.33
N PHE A 96 8.49 -7.91 13.17
CA PHE A 96 8.45 -9.19 13.91
C PHE A 96 9.38 -10.25 13.32
N SER A 97 9.50 -10.32 12.00
CA SER A 97 10.23 -11.41 11.34
C SER A 97 11.65 -11.01 10.93
N ALA A 98 12.65 -11.81 11.30
CA ALA A 98 14.05 -11.59 10.90
C ALA A 98 14.38 -11.95 9.43
N ARG A 99 13.46 -12.54 8.67
CA ARG A 99 13.74 -13.18 7.36
C ARG A 99 13.32 -12.38 6.12
N ARG A 100 12.86 -11.13 6.25
CA ARG A 100 12.45 -10.33 5.08
C ARG A 100 13.66 -9.71 4.37
N ARG A 101 13.59 -9.60 3.04
CA ARG A 101 14.57 -8.86 2.23
C ARG A 101 14.59 -7.41 2.69
N HIS A 102 15.76 -6.94 3.13
CA HIS A 102 15.94 -5.63 3.74
C HIS A 102 15.49 -4.44 2.88
N ARG A 103 15.47 -4.60 1.56
CA ARG A 103 15.14 -3.51 0.62
C ARG A 103 13.73 -2.95 0.82
N HIS A 104 12.73 -3.79 1.07
CA HIS A 104 11.33 -3.36 1.15
C HIS A 104 11.08 -2.48 2.38
N ASP A 105 11.62 -2.91 3.53
CA ASP A 105 11.59 -2.12 4.77
C ASP A 105 12.28 -0.76 4.59
N ASN A 106 13.40 -0.73 3.84
CA ASN A 106 14.16 0.50 3.64
C ASN A 106 13.37 1.55 2.86
N ILE A 107 12.59 1.14 1.85
CA ILE A 107 11.77 2.05 1.05
C ILE A 107 10.66 2.65 1.91
N GLN A 108 9.95 1.82 2.68
CA GLN A 108 8.92 2.28 3.60
C GLN A 108 9.50 3.26 4.64
N LEU A 109 10.62 2.90 5.27
CA LEU A 109 11.30 3.73 6.26
C LEU A 109 11.83 5.04 5.65
N CYS A 110 12.30 5.02 4.41
CA CYS A 110 12.70 6.22 3.68
C CYS A 110 11.51 7.14 3.40
N ALA A 111 10.33 6.60 3.09
CA ALA A 111 9.12 7.41 2.95
C ALA A 111 8.71 8.07 4.26
N GLN A 112 8.84 7.37 5.40
CA GLN A 112 8.63 7.99 6.71
C GLN A 112 9.57 9.18 6.94
N ALA A 113 10.85 9.04 6.57
CA ALA A 113 11.82 10.12 6.68
C ALA A 113 11.44 11.32 5.80
N LEU A 114 11.02 11.09 4.55
CA LEU A 114 10.57 12.16 3.64
C LEU A 114 9.36 12.93 4.21
N CYS A 115 8.40 12.23 4.83
CA CYS A 115 7.29 12.88 5.54
C CYS A 115 7.79 13.74 6.71
N LEU A 116 8.64 13.18 7.57
CA LEU A 116 9.18 13.89 8.73
C LEU A 116 10.00 15.13 8.33
N GLU A 117 10.76 15.04 7.25
CA GLU A 117 11.52 16.19 6.71
C GLU A 117 10.59 17.34 6.30
N GLU A 118 9.49 17.04 5.63
CA GLU A 118 8.52 18.03 5.19
C GLU A 118 7.74 18.62 6.37
N MET A 119 7.25 17.78 7.28
CA MET A 119 6.47 18.20 8.45
C MET A 119 7.27 19.09 9.41
N LEU A 120 8.57 18.81 9.56
CA LEU A 120 9.40 19.45 10.59
C LEU A 120 10.38 20.48 10.02
N GLY A 121 10.58 20.52 8.69
CA GLY A 121 11.53 21.42 8.05
C GLY A 121 13.00 21.14 8.39
N ILE A 122 13.33 19.90 8.80
CA ILE A 122 14.69 19.48 9.19
C ILE A 122 15.11 18.21 8.43
N PRO A 123 16.42 18.00 8.18
CA PRO A 123 16.87 16.80 7.50
C PRO A 123 16.75 15.55 8.37
N VAL A 124 16.32 14.44 7.77
CA VAL A 124 16.27 13.10 8.39
C VAL A 124 17.13 12.19 7.52
N PRO A 125 18.45 12.08 7.77
CA PRO A 125 19.37 11.38 6.88
C PRO A 125 19.45 9.87 7.11
N ARG A 126 18.91 9.38 8.23
CA ARG A 126 18.96 7.97 8.63
C ARG A 126 17.83 7.60 9.60
N GLY A 127 17.56 6.31 9.70
CA GLY A 127 16.64 5.71 10.66
C GLY A 127 17.03 4.26 10.91
N ALA A 128 16.19 3.49 11.62
CA ALA A 128 16.45 2.07 11.83
C ALA A 128 15.24 1.18 11.62
N VAL A 129 15.51 -0.07 11.26
CA VAL A 129 14.55 -1.16 11.38
C VAL A 129 14.92 -1.96 12.63
N TYR A 130 13.99 -2.06 13.58
CA TYR A 130 14.13 -2.83 14.80
C TYR A 130 13.48 -4.21 14.65
N SER A 131 14.28 -5.27 14.82
CA SER A 131 13.80 -6.65 14.82
C SER A 131 13.44 -7.08 16.24
N ARG A 132 12.15 -7.33 16.50
CA ARG A 132 11.71 -7.83 17.82
C ARG A 132 12.25 -9.22 18.16
N GLN A 133 12.40 -10.08 17.15
CA GLN A 133 12.91 -11.43 17.33
C GLN A 133 14.37 -11.44 17.83
N SER A 134 15.21 -10.55 17.30
CA SER A 134 16.63 -10.51 17.63
C SER A 134 17.01 -9.40 18.61
N GLY A 135 16.12 -8.44 18.87
CA GLY A 135 16.40 -7.25 19.68
C GLY A 135 17.41 -6.29 19.04
N ARG A 136 17.70 -6.43 17.73
CA ARG A 136 18.74 -5.65 17.04
C ARG A 136 18.13 -4.56 16.17
N ARG A 137 18.81 -3.41 16.12
CA ARG A 137 18.55 -2.31 15.19
C ARG A 137 19.46 -2.46 13.97
N ARG A 138 18.88 -2.31 12.79
CA ARG A 138 19.61 -2.17 11.52
C ARG A 138 19.44 -0.73 11.05
N GLU A 139 20.53 0.04 11.11
CA GLU A 139 20.53 1.41 10.60
C GLU A 139 20.37 1.41 9.08
N VAL A 140 19.63 2.38 8.59
CA VAL A 140 19.39 2.65 7.17
C VAL A 140 19.77 4.10 6.91
N GLN A 141 20.71 4.30 6.00
CA GLN A 141 21.03 5.64 5.49
C GLN A 141 20.13 5.94 4.29
N PHE A 142 19.46 7.10 4.31
CA PHE A 142 18.57 7.52 3.22
C PHE A 142 19.37 8.21 2.12
N THR A 143 20.11 7.38 1.37
CA THR A 143 20.93 7.84 0.25
C THR A 143 20.07 8.44 -0.87
N PRO A 144 20.65 9.27 -1.75
CA PRO A 144 19.93 9.78 -2.93
C PRO A 144 19.30 8.68 -3.78
N GLN A 145 19.96 7.52 -3.90
CA GLN A 145 19.46 6.37 -4.64
C GLN A 145 18.21 5.77 -4.00
N LEU A 146 18.21 5.57 -2.67
CA LEU A 146 17.05 5.05 -1.95
C LEU A 146 15.88 6.04 -1.99
N ARG A 147 16.15 7.34 -1.91
CA ARG A 147 15.13 8.39 -2.06
C ARG A 147 14.49 8.36 -3.43
N HIS A 148 15.30 8.29 -4.49
CA HIS A 148 14.79 8.20 -5.86
C HIS A 148 13.95 6.94 -6.09
N GLU A 149 14.42 5.80 -5.59
CA GLU A 149 13.68 4.54 -5.63
C GLU A 149 12.34 4.63 -4.88
N THR A 150 12.34 5.29 -3.72
CA THR A 150 11.12 5.52 -2.92
C THR A 150 10.12 6.39 -3.67
N GLU A 151 10.56 7.51 -4.24
CA GLU A 151 9.70 8.39 -5.05
C GLU A 151 9.16 7.67 -6.29
N ALA A 152 9.97 6.82 -6.94
CA ALA A 152 9.51 6.01 -8.07
C ALA A 152 8.41 5.02 -7.67
N VAL A 153 8.58 4.30 -6.56
CA VAL A 153 7.56 3.37 -6.03
C VAL A 153 6.26 4.10 -5.69
N ILE A 154 6.33 5.33 -5.16
CA ILE A 154 5.13 6.14 -4.90
C ILE A 154 4.36 6.40 -6.20
N GLN A 155 5.05 6.76 -7.28
CA GLN A 155 4.40 7.00 -8.58
C GLN A 155 3.77 5.73 -9.16
N GLU A 156 4.45 4.60 -9.05
CA GLU A 156 3.93 3.31 -9.52
C GLU A 156 2.67 2.87 -8.77
N ILE A 157 2.65 3.02 -7.44
CA ILE A 157 1.46 2.74 -6.63
C ILE A 157 0.32 3.67 -7.03
N ARG A 158 0.60 4.97 -7.18
CA ARG A 158 -0.42 5.94 -7.60
C ARG A 158 -1.00 5.59 -8.97
N ASN A 159 -0.17 5.21 -9.93
CA ASN A 159 -0.62 4.79 -11.24
C ASN A 159 -1.52 3.54 -11.15
N MET A 160 -1.14 2.56 -10.33
CA MET A 160 -1.97 1.37 -10.06
C MET A 160 -3.33 1.75 -9.44
N LEU A 161 -3.35 2.68 -8.47
CA LEU A 161 -4.59 3.16 -7.83
C LEU A 161 -5.50 3.92 -8.79
N ARG A 162 -4.93 4.73 -9.69
CA ARG A 162 -5.70 5.51 -10.68
C ARG A 162 -6.26 4.64 -11.79
N THR A 163 -5.45 3.71 -12.31
CA THR A 163 -5.87 2.82 -13.39
C THR A 163 -6.80 1.71 -12.91
N LYS A 164 -6.83 1.44 -11.60
CA LYS A 164 -7.54 0.31 -10.98
C LYS A 164 -7.18 -1.03 -11.66
N GLN A 165 -5.96 -1.13 -12.21
CA GLN A 165 -5.48 -2.34 -12.86
C GLN A 165 -4.68 -3.17 -11.87
N LEU A 166 -5.21 -4.35 -11.52
CA LEU A 166 -4.53 -5.31 -10.68
C LEU A 166 -3.31 -5.89 -11.43
N PRO A 167 -2.08 -5.76 -10.91
CA PRO A 167 -0.91 -6.32 -11.58
C PRO A 167 -1.01 -7.85 -11.71
N PRO A 168 -0.49 -8.43 -12.82
CA PRO A 168 -0.52 -9.88 -13.02
C PRO A 168 0.34 -10.61 -11.98
N PRO A 169 0.07 -11.90 -11.72
CA PRO A 169 0.89 -12.69 -10.80
C PRO A 169 2.32 -12.85 -11.33
N VAL A 170 3.29 -12.73 -10.42
CA VAL A 170 4.72 -12.91 -10.74
C VAL A 170 5.15 -14.37 -10.71
N ASN A 171 4.49 -15.19 -9.88
CA ASN A 171 4.74 -16.63 -9.68
C ASN A 171 6.23 -17.03 -9.57
N ASP A 172 6.98 -16.34 -8.70
CA ASP A 172 8.40 -16.59 -8.48
C ASP A 172 8.70 -17.05 -7.03
N GLU A 173 9.98 -17.14 -6.69
CA GLU A 173 10.49 -17.57 -5.38
C GLU A 173 9.92 -16.79 -4.16
N ARG A 174 9.34 -15.61 -4.37
CA ARG A 174 8.71 -14.84 -3.30
C ARG A 174 7.36 -15.40 -2.91
N CYS A 175 6.61 -15.95 -3.88
CA CYS A 175 5.21 -16.33 -3.72
C CYS A 175 4.95 -17.33 -2.58
N PRO A 176 5.74 -18.41 -2.38
CA PRO A 176 5.50 -19.37 -1.30
C PRO A 176 5.53 -18.77 0.12
N ASN A 177 6.15 -17.61 0.29
CA ASN A 177 6.24 -16.91 1.59
C ASN A 177 5.30 -15.69 1.67
N CYS A 178 4.48 -15.47 0.65
CA CYS A 178 3.53 -14.36 0.61
C CYS A 178 2.31 -14.70 1.46
N SER A 179 1.91 -13.80 2.36
CA SER A 179 0.69 -13.96 3.18
C SER A 179 -0.59 -14.02 2.36
N LEU A 180 -0.57 -13.52 1.12
CA LEU A 180 -1.74 -13.52 0.23
C LEU A 180 -1.68 -14.63 -0.81
N ILE A 181 -0.83 -15.66 -0.66
CA ILE A 181 -0.71 -16.72 -1.67
C ILE A 181 -2.05 -17.41 -1.97
N ASP A 182 -2.85 -17.69 -0.94
CA ASP A 182 -4.12 -18.42 -1.09
C ASP A 182 -5.19 -17.61 -1.83
N ALA A 183 -5.21 -16.28 -1.62
CA ALA A 183 -6.07 -15.37 -2.37
C ALA A 183 -5.50 -15.05 -3.76
N CYS A 184 -4.17 -14.98 -3.89
CA CYS A 184 -3.49 -14.62 -5.13
C CYS A 184 -3.48 -15.75 -6.16
N GLN A 185 -3.38 -17.01 -5.71
CA GLN A 185 -3.29 -18.24 -6.51
C GLN A 185 -2.43 -18.09 -7.79
N PRO A 186 -1.14 -17.72 -7.64
CA PRO A 186 -0.31 -17.29 -8.77
C PRO A 186 -0.15 -18.36 -9.85
N GLU A 187 -0.03 -19.64 -9.46
CA GLU A 187 0.10 -20.77 -10.39
C GLU A 187 -1.18 -20.99 -11.21
N ALA A 188 -2.35 -20.97 -10.57
CA ALA A 188 -3.64 -21.16 -11.24
C ALA A 188 -3.97 -20.00 -12.20
N LEU A 189 -3.69 -18.75 -11.80
CA LEU A 189 -3.90 -17.59 -12.66
C LEU A 189 -2.88 -17.49 -13.79
N GLU A 190 -1.61 -17.84 -13.57
CA GLU A 190 -0.65 -17.85 -14.67
C GLU A 190 -1.02 -18.90 -15.72
N ALA A 191 -1.48 -20.08 -15.29
CA ALA A 191 -1.96 -21.13 -16.19
C ALA A 191 -3.18 -20.68 -17.01
N SER A 192 -4.12 -19.95 -16.40
CA SER A 192 -5.31 -19.44 -17.11
C SER A 192 -4.95 -18.33 -18.11
N ILE A 193 -4.05 -17.40 -17.75
CA ILE A 193 -3.54 -16.35 -18.64
C ILE A 193 -2.79 -16.96 -19.83
N ARG A 194 -1.93 -17.96 -19.60
CA ARG A 194 -1.21 -18.67 -20.67
C ARG A 194 -2.16 -19.40 -21.62
N LYS A 195 -3.26 -19.97 -21.10
CA LYS A 195 -4.29 -20.64 -21.89
C LYS A 195 -5.14 -19.66 -22.73
N TYR A 196 -5.22 -18.39 -22.34
CA TYR A 196 -6.02 -17.35 -23.00
C TYR A 196 -5.20 -16.44 -23.95
N ARG A 197 -3.96 -16.81 -24.31
CA ARG A 197 -3.23 -16.06 -25.35
C ARG A 197 -4.02 -16.08 -26.67
N PRO A 198 -4.30 -14.92 -27.29
CA PRO A 198 -5.19 -14.80 -28.46
C PRO A 198 -4.63 -15.35 -29.77
N ASP A 199 -3.49 -16.05 -29.75
CA ASP A 199 -2.96 -16.75 -30.94
C ASP A 199 -3.53 -18.17 -31.11
N SER A 200 -4.61 -18.53 -30.41
CA SER A 200 -5.30 -19.81 -30.62
C SER A 200 -6.82 -19.63 -30.83
N VAL A 201 -7.19 -19.36 -32.07
CA VAL A 201 -8.26 -19.97 -32.93
C VAL A 201 -9.56 -20.52 -32.28
N PHE A 202 -9.97 -20.12 -31.08
CA PHE A 202 -11.27 -20.52 -30.53
C PHE A 202 -12.03 -19.32 -29.98
N SER A 203 -13.01 -18.88 -30.76
CA SER A 203 -14.11 -18.03 -30.34
C SER A 203 -14.86 -18.72 -29.19
N ILE A 204 -14.59 -18.31 -27.96
CA ILE A 204 -15.48 -18.61 -26.84
C ILE A 204 -16.51 -17.49 -26.82
N SER A 205 -17.73 -17.79 -27.28
CA SER A 205 -18.88 -16.94 -27.04
C SER A 205 -19.08 -16.76 -25.53
N PRO A 206 -19.37 -15.54 -25.04
CA PRO A 206 -19.59 -15.30 -23.62
C PRO A 206 -20.74 -16.18 -23.10
N PRO A 207 -20.66 -16.71 -21.86
CA PRO A 207 -21.68 -17.59 -21.28
C PRO A 207 -22.98 -16.88 -20.91
N PHE A 208 -23.07 -15.57 -21.14
CA PHE A 208 -24.25 -14.77 -20.85
C PHE A 208 -24.87 -14.27 -22.16
N PRO A 209 -26.14 -14.61 -22.46
CA PRO A 209 -26.85 -13.95 -23.54
C PRO A 209 -27.01 -12.47 -23.18
N PRO A 210 -26.81 -11.53 -24.12
CA PRO A 210 -27.10 -10.12 -23.88
C PRO A 210 -28.60 -9.98 -23.57
N GLU A 211 -28.91 -9.25 -22.50
CA GLU A 211 -30.28 -8.87 -22.17
C GLU A 211 -30.94 -8.26 -23.40
N SER A 212 -31.99 -8.92 -23.88
CA SER A 212 -32.82 -8.41 -24.96
C SER A 212 -33.44 -7.09 -24.52
N SER A 213 -32.98 -5.99 -25.13
CA SER A 213 -33.68 -4.71 -25.12
C SER A 213 -35.09 -4.92 -25.67
N LYS A 214 -36.09 -4.88 -24.79
CA LYS A 214 -37.48 -4.76 -25.23
C LYS A 214 -37.63 -3.39 -25.91
N PRO A 215 -38.20 -3.30 -27.11
CA PRO A 215 -38.51 -2.01 -27.71
C PRO A 215 -39.64 -1.34 -26.91
N LEU A 216 -39.46 -0.06 -26.58
CA LEU A 216 -40.56 0.79 -26.13
C LEU A 216 -41.65 0.75 -27.22
N LYS A 217 -42.83 0.23 -26.86
CA LYS A 217 -44.04 0.43 -27.66
C LYS A 217 -44.35 1.91 -27.65
N GLN A 218 -44.34 2.51 -28.84
CA GLN A 218 -45.05 3.74 -29.13
C GLN A 218 -46.55 3.50 -28.93
N THR A 219 -47.18 4.32 -28.11
CA THR A 219 -48.61 4.63 -28.21
C THR A 219 -48.70 6.12 -28.54
N LYS A 220 -49.18 6.39 -29.76
CA LYS A 220 -49.62 7.68 -30.26
C LYS A 220 -51.05 7.95 -29.78
N GLU A 221 -51.34 9.25 -29.60
CA GLU A 221 -52.61 9.93 -29.93
C GLU A 221 -53.76 9.63 -28.92
N ASP A 222 -54.50 10.59 -28.34
CA ASP A 222 -54.91 11.94 -28.76
C ASP A 222 -55.42 12.80 -27.57
N ASP A 223 -55.62 14.10 -27.87
CA ASP A 223 -56.68 15.01 -27.35
C ASP A 223 -56.56 15.66 -25.95
N ASP A 224 -56.23 16.96 -25.94
CA ASP A 224 -57.22 18.08 -25.95
C ASP A 224 -56.87 19.29 -25.05
N CYS A 225 -57.10 20.47 -25.63
CA CYS A 225 -57.54 21.75 -25.05
C CYS A 225 -56.85 22.43 -23.84
N THR A 226 -56.39 23.69 -24.09
CA THR A 226 -56.61 24.94 -23.32
C THR A 226 -56.03 25.03 -21.88
N GLU A 227 -55.51 26.13 -21.31
CA GLU A 227 -55.73 27.57 -21.45
C GLU A 227 -54.61 28.31 -20.64
N SER A 228 -54.17 29.47 -21.15
CA SER A 228 -53.94 30.74 -20.42
C SER A 228 -53.34 30.77 -19.00
N PHE A 229 -52.10 31.26 -18.84
CA PHE A 229 -51.72 32.63 -18.39
C PHE A 229 -50.19 32.73 -18.15
#